data_AF-A0A5E6SN13-F1
#
_entry.id   AF-A0A5E6SN13-F1
#
_cell.length_a   1.000
_cell.length_b   1.000
_cell.length_c   1.000
_cell.angle_alpha   90.00
_cell.angle_beta   90.00
_cell.angle_gamma   90.00
#
_symmetry.space_group_name_H-M   'P 1'
#
loop_
_entity.id
_entity.type
_entity.pdbx_description
1 polymer ?
#
loop_
_entity_poly.entity_id
_entity_poly.type
_entity_poly.pdbx_seq_one_letter_code
_entity_poly.pdbx_strand_id
1 'polypeptide(L)'
;MTDTPMSPAEFEAALRAKGAYYHIHHPYHVAMYEGRATREQIQGWVANRFYYQVNIPLKDAAILANCPDREIRREWIQRLLDHDGAPGEDGGIEAWLRLGQAVGLDPDQLRSQELVLPGVRFAVDAYVNFARRANWQEAASSSLTELFAPQIHQSRLDSWPQHYPWIDPTGYEYFRTRLGQARRDVEHGLAITLQHYTTREGQERMLEILQFKLDILWSMLDAMSMAYELKRPPYHSVTEQRVWHKGITL
;
A
#
# COMPACT_ATOMS: atom_id res chain seq x y z
N MET A 1 -22.09 -13.53 21.71
CA MET A 1 -20.62 -13.38 21.74
C MET A 1 -20.26 -12.78 23.09
N THR A 2 -19.18 -13.23 23.73
CA THR A 2 -18.81 -12.73 25.06
C THR A 2 -18.29 -11.30 24.96
N ASP A 3 -18.85 -10.38 25.76
CA ASP A 3 -18.46 -8.96 25.85
C ASP A 3 -17.08 -8.73 26.48
N THR A 4 -16.39 -9.80 26.88
CA THR A 4 -15.06 -9.72 27.47
C THR A 4 -14.04 -9.24 26.42
N PRO A 5 -13.32 -8.13 26.68
CA PRO A 5 -12.21 -7.70 25.84
C PRO A 5 -11.13 -8.77 25.76
N MET A 6 -10.51 -8.93 24.59
CA MET A 6 -9.30 -9.74 24.44
C MET A 6 -8.17 -9.11 25.24
N SER A 7 -7.29 -9.94 25.81
CA SER A 7 -6.00 -9.46 26.31
C SER A 7 -5.16 -8.87 25.16
N PRO A 8 -4.14 -8.04 25.46
CA PRO A 8 -3.28 -7.48 24.42
C PRO A 8 -2.65 -8.54 23.50
N ALA A 9 -2.25 -9.68 24.06
CA ALA A 9 -1.67 -10.79 23.29
C ALA A 9 -2.69 -11.47 22.36
N GLU A 10 -3.91 -11.71 22.85
CA GLU A 10 -5.00 -12.26 22.04
C GLU A 10 -5.43 -11.29 20.94
N PHE A 11 -5.47 -10.00 21.23
CA PHE A 11 -5.82 -8.98 20.25
C PHE A 11 -4.74 -8.82 19.18
N GLU A 12 -3.46 -8.84 19.55
CA GLU A 12 -2.36 -8.89 18.57
C GLU A 12 -2.46 -10.13 17.68
N ALA A 13 -2.74 -11.30 18.27
CA ALA A 13 -2.93 -12.54 17.50
C ALA A 13 -4.09 -12.42 16.50
N ALA A 14 -5.21 -11.80 16.92
CA ALA A 14 -6.35 -11.53 16.04
C ALA A 14 -6.01 -10.56 14.89
N LEU A 15 -5.23 -9.50 15.17
CA LEU A 15 -4.72 -8.58 14.15
C LEU A 15 -3.81 -9.30 13.14
N ARG A 16 -2.91 -10.18 13.62
CA ARG A 16 -2.04 -10.99 12.75
C ARG A 16 -2.82 -12.00 11.92
N ALA A 17 -3.88 -12.59 12.46
CA ALA A 17 -4.73 -13.56 11.75
C ALA A 17 -5.42 -12.95 10.52
N LYS A 18 -5.71 -11.64 10.52
CA LYS A 18 -6.20 -10.92 9.33
C LYS A 18 -5.24 -10.99 8.13
N GLY A 19 -3.97 -11.35 8.35
CA GLY A 19 -2.99 -11.60 7.30
C GLY A 19 -3.40 -12.69 6.30
N ALA A 20 -4.32 -13.59 6.67
CA ALA A 20 -4.90 -14.59 5.76
C ALA A 20 -5.62 -13.96 4.55
N TYR A 21 -6.01 -12.68 4.64
CA TYR A 21 -6.66 -11.92 3.58
C TYR A 21 -5.71 -10.91 2.91
N TYR A 22 -4.41 -10.97 3.21
CA TYR A 22 -3.44 -10.06 2.62
C TYR A 22 -3.28 -10.31 1.12
N HIS A 23 -2.99 -9.25 0.37
CA HIS A 23 -2.96 -9.30 -1.09
C HIS A 23 -1.83 -10.14 -1.69
N ILE A 24 -0.97 -10.74 -0.86
CA ILE A 24 -0.02 -11.78 -1.28
C ILE A 24 -0.75 -13.00 -1.86
N HIS A 25 -1.99 -13.23 -1.44
CA HIS A 25 -2.84 -14.32 -1.91
C HIS A 25 -3.65 -13.99 -3.17
N HIS A 26 -3.62 -12.74 -3.64
CA HIS A 26 -4.37 -12.34 -4.84
C HIS A 26 -3.77 -12.97 -6.11
N PRO A 27 -4.57 -13.50 -7.05
CA PRO A 27 -4.07 -14.17 -8.26
C PRO A 27 -3.06 -13.35 -9.07
N TYR A 28 -3.30 -12.04 -9.22
CA TYR A 28 -2.35 -11.11 -9.85
C TYR A 28 -0.95 -11.13 -9.20
N HIS A 29 -0.88 -11.14 -7.85
CA HIS A 29 0.40 -11.24 -7.15
C HIS A 29 1.02 -12.63 -7.35
N VAL A 30 0.22 -13.69 -7.22
CA VAL A 30 0.69 -15.07 -7.42
C VAL A 30 1.27 -15.25 -8.82
N ALA A 31 0.63 -14.71 -9.87
CA ALA A 31 1.15 -14.77 -11.22
C ALA A 31 2.50 -14.02 -11.36
N MET A 32 2.67 -12.86 -10.73
CA MET A 32 3.96 -12.17 -10.70
C MET A 32 5.02 -13.02 -9.98
N TYR A 33 4.69 -13.57 -8.82
CA TYR A 33 5.60 -14.40 -8.03
C TYR A 33 6.03 -15.68 -8.75
N GLU A 34 5.12 -16.37 -9.44
CA GLU A 34 5.38 -17.64 -10.13
C GLU A 34 6.01 -17.47 -11.52
N GLY A 35 6.37 -16.25 -11.93
CA GLY A 35 6.96 -16.01 -13.24
C GLY A 35 5.97 -16.06 -14.42
N ARG A 36 4.66 -16.02 -14.14
CA ARG A 36 3.59 -16.10 -15.15
C ARG A 36 3.09 -14.74 -15.62
N ALA A 37 3.48 -13.65 -14.96
CA ALA A 37 3.05 -12.32 -15.36
C ALA A 37 3.78 -11.84 -16.61
N THR A 38 3.05 -11.19 -17.51
CA THR A 38 3.63 -10.56 -18.68
C THR A 38 4.34 -9.25 -18.30
N ARG A 39 5.23 -8.77 -19.17
CA ARG A 39 5.86 -7.45 -19.03
C ARG A 39 4.82 -6.33 -18.90
N GLU A 40 3.76 -6.37 -19.69
CA GLU A 40 2.66 -5.40 -19.63
C GLU A 40 1.95 -5.42 -18.27
N GLN A 41 1.72 -6.60 -17.68
CA GLN A 41 1.15 -6.73 -16.35
C GLN A 41 2.07 -6.13 -15.28
N ILE A 42 3.37 -6.44 -15.31
CA ILE A 42 4.35 -5.87 -14.36
C ILE A 42 4.40 -4.35 -14.48
N GLN A 43 4.47 -3.81 -15.71
CA GLN A 43 4.45 -2.37 -15.95
C GLN A 43 3.15 -1.72 -15.46
N GLY A 44 2.00 -2.32 -15.77
CA GLY A 44 0.69 -1.86 -15.30
C GLY A 44 0.62 -1.83 -13.77
N TRP A 45 1.15 -2.85 -13.10
CA TRP A 45 1.24 -2.90 -11.64
C TRP A 45 2.15 -1.80 -11.08
N VAL A 46 3.36 -1.62 -11.62
CA VAL A 46 4.30 -0.58 -11.15
C VAL A 46 3.68 0.80 -11.28
N ALA A 47 3.06 1.10 -12.43
CA ALA A 47 2.44 2.40 -12.70
C ALA A 47 1.23 2.68 -11.79
N ASN A 48 0.37 1.68 -11.57
CA ASN A 48 -0.81 1.85 -10.71
C ASN A 48 -0.44 1.92 -9.23
N ARG A 49 0.52 1.10 -8.79
CA ARG A 49 1.01 1.13 -7.40
C ARG A 49 1.75 2.41 -7.07
N PHE A 50 2.37 3.08 -8.04
CA PHE A 50 2.95 4.40 -7.83
C PHE A 50 1.94 5.39 -7.25
N TYR A 51 0.67 5.32 -7.66
CA TYR A 51 -0.40 6.14 -7.07
C TYR A 51 -0.60 5.87 -5.57
N TYR A 52 -0.55 4.60 -5.14
CA TYR A 52 -0.57 4.28 -3.71
C TYR A 52 0.65 4.86 -2.99
N GLN A 53 1.84 4.77 -3.61
CA GLN A 53 3.08 5.25 -3.00
C GLN A 53 3.08 6.76 -2.76
N VAL A 54 2.66 7.57 -3.74
CA VAL A 54 2.60 9.03 -3.60
C VAL A 54 1.49 9.50 -2.66
N ASN A 55 0.50 8.65 -2.37
CA ASN A 55 -0.58 8.95 -1.43
C ASN A 55 -0.28 8.53 0.02
N ILE A 56 0.74 7.70 0.27
CA ILE A 56 1.18 7.38 1.64
C ILE A 56 1.54 8.63 2.44
N PRO A 57 2.44 9.53 1.98
CA PRO A 57 2.78 10.73 2.73
C PRO A 57 1.58 11.67 2.91
N LEU A 58 0.64 11.74 1.96
CA LEU A 58 -0.60 12.52 2.11
C LEU A 58 -1.52 11.94 3.20
N LYS A 59 -1.66 10.62 3.24
CA LYS A 59 -2.39 9.90 4.29
C LYS A 59 -1.72 10.12 5.65
N ASP A 60 -0.39 10.02 5.74
CA ASP A 60 0.34 10.21 6.99
C ASP A 60 0.34 11.67 7.46
N ALA A 61 0.37 12.64 6.55
CA ALA A 61 0.17 14.04 6.89
C ALA A 61 -1.23 14.32 7.46
N ALA A 62 -2.27 13.64 6.94
CA ALA A 62 -3.62 13.74 7.49
C ALA A 62 -3.71 13.19 8.93
N ILE A 63 -3.01 12.09 9.22
CA ILE A 63 -2.89 11.55 10.58
C ILE A 63 -2.22 12.58 11.50
N LEU A 64 -1.09 13.16 11.06
CA LEU A 64 -0.37 14.19 11.81
C LEU A 64 -1.26 15.41 12.10
N ALA A 65 -2.05 15.86 11.12
CA ALA A 65 -2.97 16.99 11.28
C ALA A 65 -4.06 16.72 12.34
N ASN A 66 -4.50 15.46 12.47
CA ASN A 66 -5.51 15.02 13.43
C ASN A 66 -4.93 14.61 14.80
N CYS A 67 -3.60 14.56 14.96
CA CYS A 67 -2.94 14.08 16.17
C CYS A 67 -2.44 15.26 17.03
N PRO A 68 -3.07 15.55 18.19
CA PRO A 68 -2.62 16.63 19.08
C PRO A 68 -1.37 16.24 19.89
N ASP A 69 -1.04 14.94 19.99
CA ASP A 69 0.12 14.45 20.74
C ASP A 69 1.44 14.73 20.01
N ARG A 70 2.31 15.52 20.64
CA ARG A 70 3.59 15.91 20.06
C ARG A 70 4.56 14.73 19.88
N GLU A 71 4.66 13.82 20.85
CA GLU A 71 5.66 12.74 20.76
C GLU A 71 5.27 11.74 19.68
N ILE A 72 3.98 11.41 19.57
CA ILE A 72 3.47 10.60 18.45
C ILE A 72 3.79 11.27 17.10
N ARG A 73 3.56 12.59 16.97
CA ARG A 73 3.89 13.30 15.72
C ARG A 73 5.38 13.26 15.39
N ARG A 74 6.27 13.34 16.39
CA ARG A 74 7.74 13.29 16.18
C ARG A 74 8.20 11.95 15.65
N GLU A 75 7.56 10.86 16.05
CA GLU A 75 7.85 9.54 15.50
C GLU A 75 7.18 9.35 14.13
N TRP A 76 5.92 9.76 13.99
CA TRP A 76 5.13 9.52 12.76
C TRP A 76 5.64 10.32 11.56
N ILE A 77 6.28 11.48 11.76
CA ILE A 77 6.87 12.27 10.67
C ILE A 77 7.97 11.52 9.90
N GLN A 78 8.63 10.54 10.52
CA GLN A 78 9.63 9.71 9.85
C GLN A 78 9.06 8.99 8.63
N ARG A 79 7.77 8.63 8.65
CA ARG A 79 7.10 7.98 7.51
C ARG A 79 7.02 8.89 6.29
N LEU A 80 6.83 10.20 6.48
CA LEU A 80 6.86 11.16 5.38
C LEU A 80 8.27 11.26 4.81
N LEU A 81 9.29 11.40 5.68
CA LEU A 81 10.69 11.48 5.27
C LEU A 81 11.15 10.20 4.53
N ASP A 82 10.72 9.03 4.99
CA ASP A 82 11.03 7.75 4.35
C ASP A 82 10.46 7.66 2.92
N HIS A 83 9.34 8.35 2.64
CA HIS A 83 8.68 8.35 1.33
C HIS A 83 9.12 9.51 0.43
N ASP A 84 9.16 10.74 0.95
CA ASP A 84 9.46 11.96 0.21
C ASP A 84 10.98 12.21 0.11
N GLY A 85 11.75 11.70 1.07
CA GLY A 85 13.16 12.03 1.25
C GLY A 85 13.35 13.20 2.22
N ALA A 86 14.46 13.18 2.97
CA ALA A 86 14.91 14.36 3.70
C ALA A 86 15.46 15.42 2.71
N PRO A 87 15.63 16.69 3.12
CA PRO A 87 16.21 17.69 2.23
C PRO A 87 17.57 17.27 1.66
N GLY A 88 17.62 17.08 0.33
CA GLY A 88 18.82 16.64 -0.39
C GLY A 88 18.99 15.11 -0.50
N GLU A 89 18.04 14.33 -0.01
CA GLU A 89 18.03 12.87 -0.08
C GLU A 89 16.82 12.36 -0.88
N ASP A 90 17.00 11.25 -1.60
CA ASP A 90 15.91 10.57 -2.27
C ASP A 90 15.08 9.75 -1.27
N GLY A 91 13.75 9.79 -1.42
CA GLY A 91 12.82 8.95 -0.67
C GLY A 91 12.36 7.69 -1.42
N GLY A 92 11.44 6.96 -0.78
CA GLY A 92 10.78 5.80 -1.37
C GLY A 92 10.02 6.09 -2.67
N ILE A 93 9.54 7.33 -2.90
CA ILE A 93 8.89 7.72 -4.16
C ILE A 93 9.90 7.72 -5.31
N GLU A 94 11.09 8.28 -5.13
CA GLU A 94 12.15 8.25 -6.14
C GLU A 94 12.69 6.83 -6.37
N ALA A 95 12.78 6.02 -5.30
CA ALA A 95 13.10 4.59 -5.45
C ALA A 95 12.04 3.83 -6.26
N TRP A 96 10.75 4.20 -6.14
CA TRP A 96 9.69 3.63 -6.97
C TRP A 96 9.73 4.11 -8.42
N LEU A 97 10.13 5.37 -8.67
CA LEU A 97 10.37 5.87 -10.03
C LEU A 97 11.51 5.10 -10.71
N ARG A 98 12.59 4.79 -9.99
CA ARG A 98 13.66 3.90 -10.46
C ARG A 98 13.16 2.49 -10.79
N LEU A 99 12.25 1.93 -9.99
CA LEU A 99 11.57 0.68 -10.35
C LEU A 99 10.76 0.82 -11.65
N GLY A 100 10.07 1.95 -11.86
CA GLY A 100 9.41 2.29 -13.13
C GLY A 100 10.37 2.21 -14.32
N GLN A 101 11.52 2.87 -14.23
CA GLN A 101 12.55 2.84 -15.26
C GLN A 101 13.09 1.42 -15.48
N ALA A 102 13.34 0.68 -14.40
CA ALA A 102 13.85 -0.69 -14.45
C ALA A 102 12.92 -1.66 -15.18
N VAL A 103 11.60 -1.41 -15.14
CA VAL A 103 10.61 -2.18 -15.92
C VAL A 103 10.35 -1.62 -17.33
N GLY A 104 11.03 -0.52 -17.69
CA GLY A 104 10.95 0.13 -19.01
C GLY A 104 9.81 1.13 -19.16
N LEU A 105 9.36 1.77 -18.07
CA LEU A 105 8.42 2.89 -18.12
C LEU A 105 9.16 4.22 -18.13
N ASP A 106 8.56 5.21 -18.80
CA ASP A 106 8.98 6.60 -18.73
C ASP A 106 8.62 7.19 -17.34
N PRO A 107 9.59 7.78 -16.61
CA PRO A 107 9.30 8.50 -15.36
C PRO A 107 8.17 9.52 -15.46
N ASP A 108 8.06 10.23 -16.59
CA ASP A 108 7.03 11.26 -16.77
C ASP A 108 5.64 10.63 -16.96
N GLN A 109 5.58 9.40 -17.47
CA GLN A 109 4.35 8.63 -17.51
C GLN A 109 3.89 8.19 -16.12
N LEU A 110 4.81 7.82 -15.21
CA LEU A 110 4.46 7.57 -13.80
C LEU A 110 3.99 8.87 -13.12
N ARG A 111 4.73 9.97 -13.27
CA ARG A 111 4.43 11.26 -12.63
C ARG A 111 3.10 11.85 -13.09
N SER A 112 2.77 11.72 -14.38
CA SER A 112 1.47 12.16 -14.92
C SER A 112 0.29 11.30 -14.46
N GLN A 113 0.55 10.12 -13.89
CA GLN A 113 -0.45 9.18 -13.38
C GLN A 113 -1.49 8.75 -14.43
N GLU A 114 -1.17 8.89 -15.72
CA GLU A 114 -2.13 8.62 -16.79
C GLU A 114 -2.50 7.14 -16.94
N LEU A 115 -1.64 6.26 -16.43
CA LEU A 115 -1.85 4.81 -16.39
C LEU A 115 -2.67 4.35 -15.19
N VAL A 116 -2.96 5.24 -14.24
CA VAL A 116 -3.67 4.89 -13.01
C VAL A 116 -5.14 4.65 -13.33
N LEU A 117 -5.57 3.40 -13.11
CA LEU A 117 -6.94 2.96 -13.32
C LEU A 117 -7.87 3.61 -12.29
N PRO A 118 -9.12 3.94 -12.66
CA PRO A 118 -10.08 4.54 -11.75
C PRO A 118 -10.37 3.65 -10.53
N GLY A 119 -10.45 2.32 -10.70
CA GLY A 119 -10.64 1.40 -9.58
C GLY A 119 -9.49 1.44 -8.56
N VAL A 120 -8.24 1.57 -9.04
CA VAL A 120 -7.07 1.77 -8.18
C VAL A 120 -7.16 3.12 -7.49
N ARG A 121 -7.47 4.19 -8.25
CA ARG A 121 -7.59 5.54 -7.72
C ARG A 121 -8.61 5.61 -6.59
N PHE A 122 -9.82 5.10 -6.79
CA PHE A 122 -10.88 5.14 -5.77
C PHE A 122 -10.51 4.33 -4.53
N ALA A 123 -9.87 3.17 -4.67
CA ALA A 123 -9.42 2.38 -3.53
C ALA A 123 -8.35 3.13 -2.71
N VAL A 124 -7.37 3.75 -3.38
CA VAL A 124 -6.32 4.54 -2.72
C VAL A 124 -6.90 5.81 -2.08
N ASP A 125 -7.78 6.51 -2.78
CA ASP A 125 -8.42 7.74 -2.29
C ASP A 125 -9.30 7.46 -1.07
N ALA A 126 -9.96 6.30 -1.02
CA ALA A 126 -10.69 5.86 0.17
C ALA A 126 -9.77 5.80 1.40
N TYR A 127 -8.51 5.37 1.22
CA TYR A 127 -7.56 5.29 2.32
C TYR A 127 -7.16 6.67 2.85
N VAL A 128 -6.85 7.60 1.95
CA VAL A 128 -6.53 8.99 2.31
C VAL A 128 -7.73 9.66 2.96
N ASN A 129 -8.93 9.49 2.40
CA ASN A 129 -10.16 10.06 2.93
C ASN A 129 -10.54 9.52 4.31
N PHE A 130 -10.30 8.23 4.56
CA PHE A 130 -10.45 7.64 5.90
C PHE A 130 -9.53 8.35 6.90
N ALA A 131 -8.23 8.47 6.57
CA ALA A 131 -7.27 9.12 7.47
C ALA A 131 -7.57 10.60 7.75
N ARG A 132 -8.17 11.31 6.78
CA ARG A 132 -8.61 12.71 6.96
C ARG A 132 -9.77 12.85 7.95
N ARG A 133 -10.65 11.86 8.04
CA ARG A 133 -11.95 11.97 8.75
C ARG A 133 -12.02 11.17 10.05
N ALA A 134 -11.33 10.05 10.12
CA ALA A 134 -11.26 9.23 11.32
C ALA A 134 -10.45 9.94 12.42
N ASN A 135 -10.60 9.50 13.67
CA ASN A 135 -9.67 9.92 14.71
C ASN A 135 -8.25 9.40 14.38
N TRP A 136 -7.22 10.05 14.93
CA TRP A 136 -5.85 9.76 14.53
C TRP A 136 -5.41 8.34 14.90
N GLN A 137 -5.94 7.74 15.98
CA GLN A 137 -5.62 6.37 16.37
C GLN A 137 -6.16 5.36 15.35
N GLU A 138 -7.43 5.47 14.96
CA GLU A 138 -8.02 4.64 13.89
C GLU A 138 -7.24 4.75 12.58
N ALA A 139 -6.92 5.99 12.19
CA ALA A 139 -6.15 6.26 10.99
C ALA A 139 -4.72 5.69 11.07
N ALA A 140 -4.03 5.84 12.20
CA ALA A 140 -2.71 5.27 12.44
C ALA A 140 -2.74 3.73 12.43
N SER A 141 -3.65 3.13 13.20
CA SER A 141 -3.79 1.67 13.34
C SER A 141 -4.16 0.97 12.03
N SER A 142 -4.83 1.66 11.10
CA SER A 142 -5.07 1.14 9.75
C SER A 142 -3.77 0.84 8.95
N SER A 143 -2.61 1.32 9.38
CA SER A 143 -1.33 1.00 8.74
C SER A 143 -0.91 -0.46 8.99
N LEU A 144 -1.47 -1.15 9.99
CA LEU A 144 -1.02 -2.45 10.48
C LEU A 144 -1.00 -3.60 9.48
N THR A 145 -1.55 -3.45 8.27
CA THR A 145 -1.19 -4.35 7.16
C THR A 145 0.31 -4.41 6.87
N GLU A 146 1.10 -3.45 7.37
CA GLU A 146 2.56 -3.48 7.35
C GLU A 146 3.16 -4.67 8.12
N LEU A 147 2.40 -5.29 9.04
CA LEU A 147 2.76 -6.57 9.69
C LEU A 147 3.08 -7.66 8.65
N PHE A 148 2.48 -7.57 7.46
CA PHE A 148 2.56 -8.58 6.40
C PHE A 148 3.48 -8.15 5.24
N ALA A 149 3.89 -6.87 5.22
CA ALA A 149 4.64 -6.29 4.11
C ALA A 149 6.06 -6.88 3.93
N PRO A 150 6.83 -7.22 4.99
CA PRO A 150 8.16 -7.80 4.80
C PRO A 150 8.14 -9.10 4.00
N GLN A 151 7.14 -9.96 4.24
CA GLN A 151 7.02 -11.24 3.52
C GLN A 151 6.81 -11.03 2.01
N ILE A 152 5.95 -10.10 1.62
CA ILE A 152 5.67 -9.83 0.19
C ILE A 152 6.81 -9.07 -0.50
N HIS A 153 7.61 -8.30 0.23
CA HIS A 153 8.80 -7.67 -0.31
C HIS A 153 9.92 -8.70 -0.53
N GLN A 154 10.14 -9.58 0.45
CA GLN A 154 11.12 -10.65 0.34
C GLN A 154 10.78 -11.60 -0.81
N SER A 155 9.52 -11.99 -0.97
CA SER A 155 9.11 -12.88 -2.06
C SER A 155 9.46 -12.34 -3.45
N ARG A 156 9.37 -11.02 -3.66
CA ARG A 156 9.76 -10.38 -4.93
C ARG A 156 11.26 -10.38 -5.12
N LEU A 157 12.02 -10.05 -4.08
CA LEU A 157 13.48 -10.08 -4.11
C LEU A 157 14.03 -11.47 -4.43
N ASP A 158 13.37 -12.52 -3.94
CA ASP A 158 13.81 -13.90 -4.16
C ASP A 158 13.44 -14.43 -5.56
N SER A 159 12.27 -14.05 -6.08
CA SER A 159 11.68 -14.65 -7.30
C SER A 159 11.89 -13.84 -8.59
N TRP A 160 11.74 -12.51 -8.55
CA TRP A 160 11.73 -11.68 -9.76
C TRP A 160 13.04 -11.72 -10.55
N PRO A 161 14.24 -11.71 -9.94
CA PRO A 161 15.49 -11.80 -10.70
C PRO A 161 15.59 -13.09 -11.54
N GLN A 162 14.95 -14.18 -11.11
CA GLN A 162 14.96 -15.45 -11.82
C GLN A 162 13.93 -15.47 -12.95
N HIS A 163 12.72 -14.94 -12.69
CA HIS A 163 11.62 -15.00 -13.64
C HIS A 163 11.63 -13.86 -14.67
N TYR A 164 12.14 -12.69 -14.30
CA TYR A 164 12.13 -11.47 -15.11
C TYR A 164 13.53 -10.85 -15.18
N PRO A 165 14.54 -11.55 -15.74
CA PRO A 165 15.92 -11.06 -15.77
C PRO A 165 16.12 -9.78 -16.60
N TRP A 166 15.09 -9.35 -17.33
CA TRP A 166 15.07 -8.08 -18.06
C TRP A 166 14.79 -6.86 -17.18
N ILE A 167 14.35 -7.05 -15.94
CA ILE A 167 14.18 -5.96 -14.97
C ILE A 167 15.56 -5.57 -14.43
N ASP A 168 15.91 -4.29 -14.57
CA ASP A 168 17.19 -3.78 -14.07
C ASP A 168 17.30 -3.99 -12.53
N PRO A 169 18.41 -4.56 -12.02
CA PRO A 169 18.58 -4.82 -10.59
C PRO A 169 18.46 -3.59 -9.68
N THR A 170 18.72 -2.38 -10.20
CA THR A 170 18.55 -1.13 -9.46
C THR A 170 17.10 -0.87 -9.06
N GLY A 171 16.12 -1.44 -9.78
CA GLY A 171 14.70 -1.34 -9.46
C GLY A 171 14.29 -2.05 -8.16
N TYR A 172 15.11 -2.98 -7.65
CA TYR A 172 14.80 -3.72 -6.42
C TYR A 172 15.09 -2.94 -5.13
N GLU A 173 15.70 -1.75 -5.23
CA GLU A 173 16.11 -0.95 -4.08
C GLU A 173 14.94 -0.63 -3.15
N TYR A 174 13.80 -0.20 -3.71
CA TYR A 174 12.61 0.10 -2.92
C TYR A 174 12.19 -1.07 -2.01
N PHE A 175 12.19 -2.31 -2.54
CA PHE A 175 11.79 -3.48 -1.75
C PHE A 175 12.80 -3.79 -0.63
N ARG A 176 14.11 -3.63 -0.88
CA ARG A 176 15.15 -3.81 0.13
C ARG A 176 15.01 -2.79 1.26
N THR A 177 14.85 -1.52 0.93
CA THR A 177 14.69 -0.44 1.93
C THR A 177 13.46 -0.66 2.81
N ARG A 178 12.33 -1.09 2.23
CA ARG A 178 11.09 -1.34 2.99
C ARG A 178 11.20 -2.46 4.01
N LEU A 179 12.10 -3.45 3.86
CA LEU A 179 12.28 -4.50 4.88
C LEU A 179 12.70 -3.91 6.23
N GLY A 180 13.59 -2.91 6.22
CA GLY A 180 14.04 -2.22 7.42
C GLY A 180 13.00 -1.22 7.96
N GLN A 181 12.44 -0.39 7.08
CA GLN A 181 11.46 0.65 7.46
C GLN A 181 10.18 0.05 8.05
N ALA A 182 9.61 -0.99 7.40
CA ALA A 182 8.35 -1.60 7.82
C ALA A 182 8.42 -2.19 9.24
N ARG A 183 9.60 -2.69 9.67
CA ARG A 183 9.76 -3.19 11.04
C ARG A 183 9.57 -2.10 12.08
N ARG A 184 10.23 -0.94 11.91
CA ARG A 184 10.07 0.22 12.80
C ARG A 184 8.64 0.74 12.80
N ASP A 185 8.06 0.86 11.61
CA ASP A 185 6.69 1.31 11.38
C ASP A 185 5.66 0.45 12.13
N VAL A 186 5.83 -0.87 12.09
CA VAL A 186 4.97 -1.84 12.77
C VAL A 186 5.08 -1.78 14.28
N GLU A 187 6.29 -1.65 14.82
CA GLU A 187 6.51 -1.59 16.27
C GLU A 187 5.72 -0.42 16.90
N HIS A 188 5.82 0.78 16.29
CA HIS A 188 5.08 1.96 16.75
C HIS A 188 3.55 1.83 16.51
N GLY A 189 3.14 1.41 15.31
CA GLY A 189 1.72 1.26 14.98
C GLY A 189 1.01 0.22 15.85
N LEU A 190 1.69 -0.88 16.20
CA LEU A 190 1.15 -1.93 17.05
C LEU A 190 1.01 -1.43 18.49
N ALA A 191 2.00 -0.69 19.01
CA ALA A 191 1.93 -0.09 20.34
C ALA A 191 0.72 0.86 20.48
N ILE A 192 0.51 1.78 19.53
CA ILE A 192 -0.66 2.67 19.49
C ILE A 192 -1.95 1.85 19.54
N THR A 193 -2.03 0.80 18.71
CA THR A 193 -3.23 -0.01 18.56
C THR A 193 -3.57 -0.78 19.84
N LEU A 194 -2.59 -1.48 20.44
CA LEU A 194 -2.81 -2.25 21.65
C LEU A 194 -3.14 -1.36 22.86
N GLN A 195 -2.58 -0.15 22.92
CA GLN A 195 -2.86 0.81 23.98
C GLN A 195 -4.25 1.47 23.84
N HIS A 196 -4.69 1.74 22.61
CA HIS A 196 -5.95 2.45 22.37
C HIS A 196 -7.18 1.54 22.49
N TYR A 197 -7.12 0.32 21.95
CA TYR A 197 -8.28 -0.57 21.86
C TYR A 197 -8.31 -1.58 23.02
N THR A 198 -8.78 -1.11 24.18
CA THR A 198 -8.86 -1.90 25.43
C THR A 198 -10.25 -2.48 25.73
N THR A 199 -11.25 -2.13 24.93
CA THR A 199 -12.61 -2.67 25.03
C THR A 199 -12.89 -3.67 23.90
N ARG A 200 -13.80 -4.61 24.12
CA ARG A 200 -14.21 -5.60 23.11
C ARG A 200 -14.72 -4.92 21.84
N GLU A 201 -15.61 -3.95 21.99
CA GLU A 201 -16.16 -3.16 20.88
C GLU A 201 -15.05 -2.42 20.10
N GLY A 202 -14.11 -1.80 20.80
CA GLY A 202 -12.98 -1.12 20.17
C GLY A 202 -12.11 -2.08 19.37
N GLN A 203 -11.82 -3.26 19.92
CA GLN A 203 -11.02 -4.28 19.26
C GLN A 203 -11.72 -4.83 18.00
N GLU A 204 -13.02 -5.10 18.08
CA GLU A 204 -13.81 -5.52 16.92
C GLU A 204 -13.85 -4.44 15.84
N ARG A 205 -14.06 -3.18 16.24
CA ARG A 205 -13.98 -2.02 15.33
C ARG A 205 -12.61 -1.92 14.65
N MET A 206 -11.53 -2.15 15.37
CA MET A 206 -10.18 -2.12 14.79
C MET A 206 -9.95 -3.27 13.81
N LEU A 207 -10.47 -4.48 14.09
CA LEU A 207 -10.40 -5.59 13.15
C LEU A 207 -11.15 -5.28 11.83
N GLU A 208 -12.25 -4.55 11.91
CA GLU A 208 -12.98 -4.07 10.72
C GLU A 208 -12.22 -2.94 9.99
N ILE A 209 -11.55 -2.04 10.70
CA ILE A 209 -10.66 -1.04 10.07
C ILE A 209 -9.51 -1.73 9.33
N LEU A 210 -8.94 -2.78 9.91
CA LEU A 210 -7.91 -3.57 9.26
C LEU A 210 -8.46 -4.32 8.04
N GLN A 211 -9.69 -4.83 8.12
CA GLN A 211 -10.38 -5.43 6.96
C GLN A 211 -10.57 -4.41 5.83
N PHE A 212 -11.05 -3.21 6.14
CA PHE A 212 -11.16 -2.12 5.17
C PHE A 212 -9.83 -1.85 4.44
N LYS A 213 -8.71 -1.85 5.18
CA LYS A 213 -7.39 -1.68 4.57
C LYS A 213 -7.01 -2.86 3.66
N LEU A 214 -7.35 -4.09 4.05
CA LEU A 214 -7.12 -5.28 3.22
C LEU A 214 -7.94 -5.21 1.93
N ASP A 215 -9.20 -4.77 2.01
CA ASP A 215 -10.11 -4.63 0.88
C ASP A 215 -9.62 -3.57 -0.12
N ILE A 216 -9.00 -2.49 0.35
CA ILE A 216 -8.31 -1.51 -0.52
C ILE A 216 -7.21 -2.19 -1.33
N LEU A 217 -6.32 -2.91 -0.65
CA LEU A 217 -5.17 -3.56 -1.29
C LEU A 217 -5.61 -4.64 -2.28
N TRP A 218 -6.70 -5.34 -1.99
CA TRP A 218 -7.31 -6.34 -2.86
C TRP A 218 -7.95 -5.70 -4.09
N SER A 219 -8.80 -4.68 -3.89
CA SER A 219 -9.53 -3.97 -4.95
C SER A 219 -8.60 -3.31 -5.96
N MET A 220 -7.43 -2.85 -5.51
CA MET A 220 -6.39 -2.34 -6.41
C MET A 220 -5.93 -3.41 -7.41
N LEU A 221 -5.74 -4.65 -6.94
CA LEU A 221 -5.31 -5.75 -7.81
C LEU A 221 -6.45 -6.29 -8.66
N ASP A 222 -7.71 -6.27 -8.18
CA ASP A 222 -8.88 -6.60 -9.01
C ASP A 222 -8.98 -5.68 -10.23
N ALA A 223 -8.80 -4.37 -10.03
CA ALA A 223 -8.79 -3.40 -11.12
C ALA A 223 -7.66 -3.69 -12.14
N MET A 224 -6.48 -4.07 -11.65
CA MET A 224 -5.36 -4.46 -12.50
C MET A 224 -5.61 -5.79 -13.25
N SER A 225 -6.24 -6.79 -12.61
CA SER A 225 -6.65 -8.03 -13.26
C SER A 225 -7.63 -7.75 -14.39
N MET A 226 -8.66 -6.93 -14.15
CA MET A 226 -9.60 -6.53 -15.19
C MET A 226 -8.90 -5.92 -16.40
N ALA A 227 -8.01 -4.94 -16.18
CA ALA A 227 -7.34 -4.24 -17.27
C ALA A 227 -6.28 -5.08 -18.00
N TYR A 228 -5.37 -5.70 -17.25
CA TYR A 228 -4.12 -6.24 -17.80
C TYR A 228 -4.12 -7.77 -18.00
N GLU A 229 -4.97 -8.50 -17.26
CA GLU A 229 -5.12 -9.96 -17.36
C GLU A 229 -6.32 -10.33 -18.23
N LEU A 230 -7.49 -9.76 -17.95
CA LEU A 230 -8.74 -10.09 -18.63
C LEU A 230 -9.00 -9.24 -19.89
N LYS A 231 -8.13 -8.27 -20.18
CA LYS A 231 -8.25 -7.34 -21.32
C LYS A 231 -9.59 -6.59 -21.33
N ARG A 232 -10.05 -6.20 -20.14
CA ARG A 232 -11.28 -5.42 -19.88
C ARG A 232 -10.95 -4.12 -19.13
N PRO A 233 -10.09 -3.23 -19.68
CA PRO A 233 -9.91 -1.91 -19.09
C PRO A 233 -11.22 -1.10 -19.15
N PRO A 234 -11.34 0.00 -18.39
CA PRO A 234 -12.53 0.85 -18.45
C PRO A 234 -12.87 1.27 -19.88
N TYR A 235 -14.15 1.17 -20.24
CA TYR A 235 -14.70 1.54 -21.55
C TYR A 235 -14.25 0.68 -22.74
N HIS A 236 -13.67 -0.51 -22.51
CA HIS A 236 -13.17 -1.39 -23.58
C HIS A 236 -14.21 -1.81 -24.63
N SER A 237 -15.51 -1.75 -24.31
CA SER A 237 -16.59 -2.05 -25.27
C SER A 237 -16.96 -0.86 -26.17
N VAL A 238 -16.45 0.33 -25.87
CA VAL A 238 -16.77 1.59 -26.56
C VAL A 238 -15.54 2.17 -27.27
N THR A 239 -14.36 2.06 -26.66
CA THR A 239 -13.12 2.62 -27.21
C THR A 239 -11.89 1.83 -26.75
N GLU A 240 -10.86 1.81 -27.59
CA GLU A 240 -9.52 1.32 -27.24
C GLU A 240 -8.65 2.42 -26.58
N GLN A 241 -9.12 3.67 -26.62
CA GLN A 241 -8.42 4.81 -26.02
C GLN A 241 -8.56 4.83 -24.49
N ARG A 242 -7.52 5.29 -23.80
CA ARG A 242 -7.56 5.52 -22.35
C ARG A 242 -8.30 6.82 -22.04
N VAL A 243 -9.60 6.73 -21.81
CA VAL A 243 -10.50 7.89 -21.62
C VAL A 243 -10.93 8.15 -20.18
N TRP A 244 -10.46 7.37 -19.21
CA TRP A 244 -10.75 7.63 -17.79
C TRP A 244 -10.05 8.91 -17.29
N HIS A 245 -10.62 9.54 -16.27
CA HIS A 245 -10.03 10.73 -15.68
C HIS A 245 -8.64 10.44 -15.08
N LYS A 246 -7.70 11.37 -15.28
CA LYS A 246 -6.31 11.26 -14.77
C LYS A 246 -6.12 11.88 -13.37
N GLY A 247 -7.22 12.17 -12.68
CA GLY A 247 -7.26 13.00 -11.47
C GLY A 247 -8.02 14.30 -11.73
N ILE A 248 -8.64 14.86 -10.68
CA ILE A 248 -9.27 16.19 -10.72
C ILE A 248 -8.34 17.10 -9.94
N THR A 249 -7.73 18.08 -10.60
CA THR A 249 -7.02 19.14 -9.90
C THR A 249 -8.05 19.89 -9.05
N LEU A 250 -7.94 19.77 -7.72
CA LEU A 250 -8.76 20.50 -6.75
C LEU A 250 -8.14 21.87 -6.46
#